data_AF-A0A774N074-F1
#
_entry.id   AF-A0A774N074-F1
#
_cell.length_a   1.000
_cell.length_b   1.000
_cell.length_c   1.000
_cell.angle_alpha   90.00
_cell.angle_beta   90.00
_cell.angle_gamma   90.00
#
_symmetry.space_group_name_H-M   'P 1'
#
loop_
_entity.id
_entity.type
_entity.pdbx_description
1 polymer ?
#
loop_
_entity_poly.entity_id
_entity_poly.type
_entity_poly.pdbx_seq_one_letter_code
_entity_poly.pdbx_strand_id
1 'polypeptide(L)'
;ALILMNMIPVLIVAVLVALGLKFIPEKMINGFQIFAKFLVALITIGLAAAVVKFLLGWELIPGLDPIFMAPGDKPGEVMRAIEVIGSISCVLLGAYPMVLLLTRWFEKPLMNVGKLLNVNNIAAAGMVATLANNIPMFGMMKQMDTRGKVINCAFAVSAAFALGDHLGFAAANMNAMIFPMIVGKLIGGVTAIGVAMMLVPKDDAAQVKTEAEAQS
;
A
#
# COMPACT_ATOMS: atom_id res chain seq x y z
N ALA A 1 -7.71 25.51 4.40
CA ALA A 1 -7.72 26.12 3.06
C ALA A 1 -6.56 25.61 2.19
N LEU A 2 -5.30 25.78 2.61
CA LEU A 2 -4.10 25.33 1.87
C LEU A 2 -4.10 23.83 1.49
N ILE A 3 -4.44 22.94 2.44
CA ILE A 3 -4.50 21.49 2.17
C ILE A 3 -5.52 21.17 1.06
N LEU A 4 -6.73 21.74 1.12
CA LEU A 4 -7.77 21.49 0.11
C LEU A 4 -7.37 21.99 -1.27
N MET A 5 -6.74 23.16 -1.36
CA MET A 5 -6.22 23.70 -2.62
C MET A 5 -5.17 22.79 -3.25
N ASN A 6 -4.26 22.24 -2.43
CA ASN A 6 -3.24 21.29 -2.90
C ASN A 6 -3.82 19.93 -3.31
N MET A 7 -5.03 19.58 -2.85
CA MET A 7 -5.73 18.37 -3.29
C MET A 7 -6.47 18.53 -4.62
N ILE A 8 -6.72 19.76 -5.10
CA ILE A 8 -7.46 19.99 -6.36
C ILE A 8 -6.80 19.28 -7.55
N PRO A 9 -5.48 19.41 -7.80
CA PRO A 9 -4.84 18.72 -8.92
C PRO A 9 -4.94 17.19 -8.80
N VAL A 10 -4.76 16.68 -7.58
CA VAL A 10 -4.84 15.23 -7.29
C VAL A 10 -6.25 14.71 -7.55
N LEU A 11 -7.28 15.44 -7.13
CA LEU A 11 -8.68 15.09 -7.38
C LEU A 11 -9.01 15.09 -8.88
N ILE A 12 -8.51 16.09 -9.63
CA ILE A 12 -8.69 16.12 -11.09
C ILE A 12 -8.10 14.86 -11.72
N VAL A 13 -6.85 14.52 -11.37
CA VAL A 13 -6.18 13.32 -11.88
C VAL A 13 -6.96 12.05 -11.48
N ALA A 14 -7.40 11.94 -10.23
CA ALA A 14 -8.18 10.79 -9.76
C ALA A 14 -9.50 10.62 -10.54
N VAL A 15 -10.20 11.72 -10.82
CA VAL A 15 -11.43 11.71 -11.64
C VAL A 15 -11.13 11.27 -13.07
N LEU A 16 -10.06 11.80 -13.70
CA LEU A 16 -9.66 11.39 -15.04
C LEU A 16 -9.32 9.90 -15.11
N VAL A 17 -8.63 9.37 -14.10
CA VAL A 17 -8.31 7.95 -13.99
C VAL A 17 -9.58 7.12 -13.84
N ALA A 18 -10.51 7.53 -12.97
CA ALA A 18 -11.79 6.85 -12.79
C ALA A 18 -12.63 6.83 -14.08
N LEU A 19 -12.70 7.95 -14.80
CA LEU A 19 -13.38 8.04 -16.10
C LEU A 19 -12.69 7.16 -17.15
N GLY A 20 -11.35 7.16 -17.19
CA GLY A 20 -10.60 6.32 -18.11
C GLY A 20 -10.80 4.83 -17.85
N LEU A 21 -10.84 4.41 -16.59
CA LEU A 21 -11.17 3.03 -16.22
C LEU A 21 -12.63 2.66 -16.58
N LYS A 22 -13.56 3.63 -16.55
CA LYS A 22 -14.95 3.40 -16.94
C LYS A 22 -15.15 3.28 -18.45
N PHE A 23 -14.48 4.11 -19.25
CA PHE A 23 -14.75 4.19 -20.70
C PHE A 23 -13.72 3.45 -21.57
N ILE A 24 -12.46 3.35 -21.13
CA ILE A 24 -11.35 2.77 -21.90
C ILE A 24 -10.41 1.94 -20.99
N PRO A 25 -10.92 0.92 -20.26
CA PRO A 25 -10.20 0.21 -19.21
C PRO A 25 -8.87 -0.39 -19.70
N GLU A 26 -8.86 -1.12 -20.82
CA GLU A 26 -7.66 -1.78 -21.33
C GLU A 26 -6.54 -0.77 -21.65
N LYS A 27 -6.89 0.34 -22.33
CA LYS A 27 -5.93 1.40 -22.66
C LYS A 27 -5.42 2.09 -21.40
N MET A 28 -6.29 2.35 -20.43
CA MET A 28 -5.91 2.97 -19.16
C MET A 28 -4.97 2.05 -18.36
N ILE A 29 -5.27 0.75 -18.26
CA ILE A 29 -4.43 -0.24 -17.59
C ILE A 29 -3.05 -0.32 -18.27
N ASN A 30 -2.99 -0.43 -19.60
CA ASN A 30 -1.73 -0.48 -20.33
C ASN A 30 -0.91 0.81 -20.16
N GLY A 31 -1.56 1.97 -20.19
CA GLY A 31 -0.92 3.26 -19.89
C GLY A 31 -0.31 3.30 -18.49
N PHE A 32 -1.06 2.84 -17.48
CA PHE A 32 -0.56 2.75 -16.11
C PHE A 32 0.62 1.79 -15.96
N GLN A 33 0.63 0.67 -16.69
CA GLN A 33 1.77 -0.25 -16.67
C GLN A 33 3.04 0.38 -17.23
N ILE A 34 2.92 1.15 -18.33
CA ILE A 34 4.05 1.89 -18.90
C ILE A 34 4.53 2.97 -17.92
N PHE A 35 3.60 3.74 -17.34
CA PHE A 35 3.92 4.73 -16.32
C PHE A 35 4.64 4.10 -15.11
N ALA A 36 4.15 2.96 -14.60
CA ALA A 36 4.77 2.25 -13.50
C ALA A 36 6.20 1.79 -13.85
N LYS A 37 6.43 1.28 -15.06
CA LYS A 37 7.78 0.91 -15.54
C LYS A 37 8.71 2.12 -15.62
N PHE A 38 8.22 3.25 -16.14
CA PHE A 38 8.98 4.49 -16.18
C PHE A 38 9.33 4.98 -14.77
N LEU A 39 8.36 4.97 -13.85
CA LEU A 39 8.55 5.36 -12.47
C LEU A 39 9.62 4.48 -11.80
N VAL A 40 9.57 3.16 -12.01
CA VAL A 40 10.58 2.21 -11.53
C VAL A 40 11.96 2.55 -12.08
N ALA A 41 12.09 2.79 -13.39
CA ALA A 41 13.37 3.18 -13.99
C ALA A 41 13.91 4.49 -13.36
N LEU A 42 13.05 5.49 -13.19
CA LEU A 42 13.43 6.78 -12.60
C LEU A 42 13.93 6.64 -11.17
N ILE A 43 13.18 5.95 -10.30
CA ILE A 43 13.60 5.76 -8.89
C ILE A 43 14.88 4.91 -8.79
N THR A 44 15.06 3.93 -9.69
CA THR A 44 16.29 3.12 -9.74
C THR A 44 17.49 3.96 -10.16
N ILE A 45 17.35 4.81 -11.17
CA ILE A 45 18.42 5.73 -11.59
C ILE A 45 18.74 6.74 -10.48
N GLY A 46 17.72 7.32 -9.84
CA GLY A 46 17.90 8.24 -8.72
C GLY A 46 18.65 7.60 -7.55
N LEU A 47 18.28 6.38 -7.18
CA LEU A 47 18.97 5.60 -6.15
C LEU A 47 20.42 5.28 -6.56
N ALA A 48 20.65 4.84 -7.80
CA ALA A 48 21.99 4.55 -8.31
C ALA A 48 22.89 5.79 -8.28
N ALA A 49 22.38 6.95 -8.71
CA ALA A 49 23.10 8.22 -8.64
C ALA A 49 23.44 8.61 -7.20
N ALA A 50 22.52 8.38 -6.26
CA ALA A 50 22.74 8.66 -4.84
C ALA A 50 23.81 7.76 -4.22
N VAL A 51 23.83 6.47 -4.60
CA VAL A 51 24.87 5.53 -4.19
C VAL A 51 26.23 5.90 -4.78
N VAL A 52 26.29 6.30 -6.06
CA VAL A 52 27.53 6.78 -6.70
C VAL A 52 28.06 8.03 -6.00
N LYS A 53 27.18 8.99 -5.69
CA LYS A 53 27.58 10.19 -4.93
C LYS A 53 28.15 9.84 -3.56
N PHE A 54 27.55 8.86 -2.86
CA PHE A 54 28.03 8.42 -1.55
C PHE A 54 29.37 7.67 -1.62
N LEU A 55 29.53 6.72 -2.55
CA LEU A 55 30.72 5.87 -2.62
C LEU A 55 31.91 6.53 -3.32
N LEU A 56 31.66 7.30 -4.38
CA LEU A 56 32.70 7.88 -5.24
C LEU A 56 32.85 9.40 -5.09
N GLY A 57 31.92 10.06 -4.40
CA GLY A 57 31.90 11.53 -4.29
C GLY A 57 31.48 12.24 -5.58
N TRP A 58 31.06 11.49 -6.62
CA TRP A 58 30.68 12.05 -7.91
C TRP A 58 29.23 12.54 -7.91
N GLU A 59 29.05 13.83 -8.17
CA GLU A 59 27.72 14.43 -8.26
C GLU A 59 27.17 14.35 -9.69
N LEU A 60 26.54 13.21 -10.01
CA LEU A 60 25.88 12.98 -11.30
C LEU A 60 24.66 13.89 -11.52
N ILE A 61 23.94 14.20 -10.44
CA ILE A 61 22.73 15.03 -10.44
C ILE A 61 22.96 16.17 -9.44
N PRO A 62 23.04 17.43 -9.91
CA PRO A 62 23.22 18.58 -9.02
C PRO A 62 22.09 18.70 -8.00
N GLY A 63 22.43 18.92 -6.73
CA GLY A 63 21.44 19.12 -5.66
C GLY A 63 20.82 17.83 -5.12
N LEU A 64 21.39 16.67 -5.45
CA LEU A 64 20.94 15.39 -4.90
C LEU A 64 21.22 15.31 -3.39
N ASP A 65 20.17 15.10 -2.61
CA ASP A 65 20.26 15.07 -1.14
C ASP A 65 21.04 13.83 -0.65
N PRO A 66 21.90 13.94 0.38
CA PRO A 66 22.65 12.80 0.91
C PRO A 66 21.74 11.69 1.46
N ILE A 67 22.09 10.43 1.18
CA ILE A 67 21.31 9.26 1.63
C ILE A 67 21.62 8.85 3.08
N PHE A 68 22.81 9.21 3.56
CA PHE A 68 23.26 9.08 4.95
C PHE A 68 23.44 10.47 5.57
N MET A 69 23.66 10.52 6.88
CA MET A 69 23.96 11.76 7.58
C MET A 69 25.13 12.51 6.93
N ALA A 70 24.95 13.81 6.75
CA ALA A 70 25.95 14.73 6.23
C ALA A 70 26.42 15.71 7.31
N PRO A 71 27.56 16.40 7.13
CA PRO A 71 28.01 17.43 8.06
C PRO A 71 26.92 18.50 8.28
N GLY A 72 26.49 18.68 9.52
CA GLY A 72 25.39 19.58 9.89
C GLY A 72 24.11 18.86 10.30
N ASP A 73 23.97 17.57 9.98
CA ASP A 73 22.88 16.75 10.48
C ASP A 73 23.10 16.42 11.96
N LYS A 74 22.01 16.43 12.72
CA LYS A 74 22.01 16.05 14.13
C LYS A 74 21.30 14.71 14.31
N PRO A 75 21.94 13.73 14.97
CA PRO A 75 21.33 12.43 15.19
C PRO A 75 20.01 12.57 15.96
N GLY A 76 18.95 11.93 15.45
CA GLY A 76 17.62 11.97 16.06
C GLY A 76 16.78 13.22 15.76
N GLU A 77 17.35 14.27 15.17
CA GLU A 77 16.58 15.41 14.64
C GLU A 77 16.37 15.29 13.12
N VAL A 78 17.40 14.82 12.40
CA VAL A 78 17.37 14.67 10.94
C VAL A 78 17.61 13.20 10.60
N MET A 79 16.54 12.52 10.15
CA MET A 79 16.66 11.19 9.59
C MET A 79 16.73 11.28 8.07
N ARG A 80 17.86 10.85 7.50
CA ARG A 80 18.04 10.77 6.04
C ARG A 80 17.43 9.48 5.48
N ALA A 81 17.38 9.37 4.16
CA ALA A 81 16.66 8.32 3.46
C ALA A 81 16.93 6.90 4.00
N ILE A 82 18.20 6.53 4.22
CA ILE A 82 18.55 5.19 4.70
C ILE A 82 18.09 4.93 6.14
N GLU A 83 18.20 5.92 7.03
CA GLU A 83 17.76 5.78 8.42
C GLU A 83 16.24 5.64 8.52
N VAL A 84 15.51 6.41 7.71
CA VAL A 84 14.05 6.30 7.60
C VAL A 84 13.64 4.90 7.13
N ILE A 85 14.29 4.39 6.07
CA ILE A 85 14.05 3.02 5.58
C ILE A 85 14.44 1.98 6.65
N GLY A 86 15.51 2.20 7.40
CA GLY A 86 15.93 1.34 8.50
C GLY A 86 14.87 1.26 9.60
N SER A 87 14.32 2.41 10.02
CA SER A 87 13.25 2.47 11.02
C SER A 87 11.96 1.77 10.55
N ILE A 88 11.56 2.00 9.29
CA ILE A 88 10.44 1.28 8.67
C ILE A 88 10.72 -0.24 8.68
N SER A 89 11.94 -0.63 8.33
CA SER A 89 12.36 -2.04 8.32
C SER A 89 12.27 -2.67 9.72
N CYS A 90 12.65 -1.93 10.77
CA CYS A 90 12.51 -2.39 12.15
C CYS A 90 11.05 -2.68 12.54
N VAL A 91 10.11 -1.83 12.09
CA VAL A 91 8.67 -2.06 12.30
C VAL A 91 8.15 -3.25 11.49
N LEU A 92 8.67 -3.44 10.27
CA LEU A 92 8.22 -4.48 9.34
C LEU A 92 8.88 -5.85 9.52
N LEU A 93 9.96 -5.98 10.30
CA LEU A 93 10.65 -7.26 10.57
C LEU A 93 9.67 -8.37 11.00
N GLY A 94 8.61 -8.00 11.71
CA GLY A 94 7.57 -8.90 12.18
C GLY A 94 6.35 -9.03 11.28
N ALA A 95 6.29 -8.42 10.08
CA ALA A 95 5.04 -8.34 9.30
C ALA A 95 4.47 -9.72 8.94
N TYR A 96 5.28 -10.65 8.43
CA TYR A 96 4.81 -12.01 8.09
C TYR A 96 4.44 -12.84 9.33
N PRO A 97 5.28 -12.92 10.39
CA PRO A 97 4.88 -13.55 11.66
C PRO A 97 3.63 -12.93 12.27
N MET A 98 3.49 -11.60 12.23
CA MET A 98 2.31 -10.88 12.72
C MET A 98 1.07 -11.31 11.95
N VAL A 99 1.11 -11.35 10.62
CA VAL A 99 -0.01 -11.83 9.80
C VAL A 99 -0.35 -13.27 10.15
N LEU A 100 0.63 -14.16 10.27
CA LEU A 100 0.40 -15.56 10.66
C LEU A 100 -0.23 -15.68 12.05
N LEU A 101 0.24 -14.92 13.04
CA LEU A 101 -0.28 -14.95 14.40
C LEU A 101 -1.68 -14.33 14.47
N LEU A 102 -1.92 -13.23 13.76
CA LEU A 102 -3.23 -12.60 13.72
C LEU A 102 -4.26 -13.49 13.03
N THR A 103 -3.92 -14.15 11.93
CA THR A 103 -4.83 -15.09 11.26
C THR A 103 -5.12 -16.30 12.13
N ARG A 104 -4.16 -16.76 12.93
CA ARG A 104 -4.33 -17.88 13.87
C ARG A 104 -5.12 -17.50 15.13
N TRP A 105 -4.80 -16.37 15.77
CA TRP A 105 -5.43 -15.96 17.03
C TRP A 105 -6.81 -15.33 16.82
N PHE A 106 -6.97 -14.56 15.74
CA PHE A 106 -8.22 -13.88 15.40
C PHE A 106 -9.00 -14.61 14.29
N GLU A 107 -8.79 -15.92 14.12
CA GLU A 107 -9.49 -16.73 13.12
C GLU A 107 -11.02 -16.55 13.21
N LYS A 108 -11.60 -16.68 14.41
CA LYS A 108 -13.04 -16.51 14.64
C LYS A 108 -13.54 -15.10 14.27
N PRO A 109 -12.94 -13.99 14.77
CA PRO A 109 -13.25 -12.64 14.31
C PRO A 109 -13.11 -12.46 12.80
N LEU A 110 -12.03 -12.98 12.19
CA LEU A 110 -11.79 -12.86 10.76
C LEU A 110 -12.84 -13.61 9.94
N MET A 111 -13.29 -14.78 10.39
CA MET A 111 -14.40 -15.49 9.78
C MET A 111 -15.70 -14.70 9.87
N ASN A 112 -15.95 -13.98 10.97
CA ASN A 112 -17.15 -13.14 11.09
C ASN A 112 -17.08 -11.95 10.13
N VAL A 113 -15.92 -11.31 9.99
CA VAL A 113 -15.70 -10.26 8.99
C VAL A 113 -15.85 -10.82 7.58
N GLY A 114 -15.27 -11.99 7.30
CA GLY A 114 -15.41 -12.69 6.01
C GLY A 114 -16.86 -12.97 5.65
N LYS A 115 -17.66 -13.49 6.59
CA LYS A 115 -19.10 -13.70 6.42
C LYS A 115 -19.86 -12.40 6.17
N LEU A 116 -19.53 -11.33 6.91
CA LEU A 116 -20.17 -10.02 6.74
C LEU A 116 -19.91 -9.43 5.35
N LEU A 117 -18.68 -9.59 4.85
CA LEU A 117 -18.26 -9.07 3.55
C LEU A 117 -18.53 -10.04 2.39
N ASN A 118 -18.95 -11.27 2.70
CA ASN A 118 -19.11 -12.40 1.79
C ASN A 118 -17.82 -12.72 1.01
N VAL A 119 -16.71 -12.87 1.73
CA VAL A 119 -15.38 -13.21 1.19
C VAL A 119 -14.79 -14.40 1.93
N ASN A 120 -13.80 -15.07 1.32
CA ASN A 120 -13.16 -16.21 1.96
C ASN A 120 -12.23 -15.77 3.13
N ASN A 121 -11.82 -16.74 3.96
CA ASN A 121 -10.98 -16.46 5.13
C ASN A 121 -9.60 -15.88 4.76
N ILE A 122 -9.08 -16.22 3.57
CA ILE A 122 -7.80 -15.72 3.06
C ILE A 122 -7.91 -14.23 2.69
N ALA A 123 -9.04 -13.81 2.12
CA ALA A 123 -9.32 -12.41 1.86
C ALA A 123 -9.49 -11.62 3.16
N ALA A 124 -10.15 -12.18 4.17
CA ALA A 124 -10.22 -11.54 5.49
C ALA A 124 -8.82 -11.38 6.12
N ALA A 125 -7.98 -12.41 6.04
CA ALA A 125 -6.57 -12.36 6.44
C ALA A 125 -5.77 -11.31 5.65
N GLY A 126 -6.04 -11.17 4.35
CA GLY A 126 -5.44 -10.18 3.47
C GLY A 126 -5.67 -8.74 3.94
N MET A 127 -6.84 -8.45 4.51
CA MET A 127 -7.13 -7.11 5.04
C MET A 127 -6.26 -6.81 6.26
N VAL A 128 -6.01 -7.79 7.11
CA VAL A 128 -5.08 -7.64 8.24
C VAL A 128 -3.65 -7.46 7.72
N ALA A 129 -3.24 -8.26 6.74
CA ALA A 129 -1.93 -8.15 6.11
C ALA A 129 -1.71 -6.76 5.50
N THR A 130 -2.73 -6.21 4.83
CA THR A 130 -2.73 -4.87 4.23
C THR A 130 -2.37 -3.78 5.24
N LEU A 131 -2.89 -3.86 6.48
CA LEU A 131 -2.60 -2.87 7.53
C LEU A 131 -1.11 -2.78 7.85
N ALA A 132 -0.40 -3.91 7.79
CA ALA A 132 1.05 -3.94 7.91
C ALA A 132 1.72 -3.49 6.60
N ASN A 133 1.48 -4.22 5.51
CA ASN A 133 2.05 -3.90 4.19
C ASN A 133 1.29 -4.65 3.08
N ASN A 134 1.29 -4.09 1.87
CA ASN A 134 0.71 -4.76 0.69
C ASN A 134 1.51 -5.98 0.21
N ILE A 135 2.81 -6.08 0.50
CA ILE A 135 3.67 -7.18 0.06
C ILE A 135 3.18 -8.54 0.60
N PRO A 136 2.95 -8.73 1.92
CA PRO A 136 2.33 -9.95 2.45
C PRO A 136 0.94 -10.22 1.86
N MET A 137 0.12 -9.19 1.66
CA MET A 137 -1.23 -9.34 1.09
C MET A 137 -1.18 -9.83 -0.36
N PHE A 138 -0.28 -9.29 -1.19
CA PHE A 138 -0.08 -9.74 -2.57
C PHE A 138 0.37 -11.21 -2.64
N GLY A 139 1.15 -11.68 -1.66
CA GLY A 139 1.56 -13.08 -1.56
C GLY A 139 0.39 -14.06 -1.45
N MET A 140 -0.72 -13.65 -0.83
CA MET A 140 -1.93 -14.47 -0.67
C MET A 140 -3.08 -14.11 -1.62
N MET A 141 -2.94 -13.03 -2.40
CA MET A 141 -3.98 -12.52 -3.30
C MET A 141 -4.48 -13.56 -4.31
N LYS A 142 -3.60 -14.45 -4.80
CA LYS A 142 -3.96 -15.51 -5.75
C LYS A 142 -4.99 -16.49 -5.17
N GLN A 143 -5.02 -16.66 -3.85
CA GLN A 143 -5.90 -17.59 -3.13
C GLN A 143 -7.20 -16.93 -2.65
N MET A 144 -7.37 -15.62 -2.88
CA MET A 144 -8.61 -14.91 -2.57
C MET A 144 -9.66 -15.17 -3.65
N ASP A 145 -10.93 -15.20 -3.24
CA ASP A 145 -12.06 -15.15 -4.15
C ASP A 145 -12.15 -13.79 -4.88
N THR A 146 -12.83 -13.72 -6.02
CA THR A 146 -12.90 -12.51 -6.87
C THR A 146 -13.38 -11.28 -6.08
N ARG A 147 -14.43 -11.46 -5.27
CA ARG A 147 -14.96 -10.40 -4.41
C ARG A 147 -13.93 -10.00 -3.34
N GLY A 148 -13.30 -10.99 -2.71
CA GLY A 148 -12.18 -10.81 -1.79
C GLY A 148 -11.01 -10.00 -2.37
N LYS A 149 -10.61 -10.25 -3.62
CA LYS A 149 -9.56 -9.50 -4.33
C LYS A 149 -9.93 -8.03 -4.48
N VAL A 150 -11.15 -7.73 -4.96
CA VAL A 150 -11.58 -6.34 -5.17
C VAL A 150 -11.67 -5.58 -3.86
N ILE A 151 -12.27 -6.19 -2.83
CA ILE A 151 -12.40 -5.56 -1.50
C ILE A 151 -11.02 -5.32 -0.88
N ASN A 152 -10.09 -6.28 -0.95
CA ASN A 152 -8.72 -6.09 -0.46
C ASN A 152 -7.99 -4.98 -1.21
N CYS A 153 -8.06 -4.95 -2.54
CA CYS A 153 -7.45 -3.90 -3.34
C CYS A 153 -8.00 -2.51 -2.98
N ALA A 154 -9.33 -2.38 -2.81
CA ALA A 154 -9.95 -1.12 -2.42
C ALA A 154 -9.53 -0.70 -1.01
N PHE A 155 -9.52 -1.64 -0.05
CA PHE A 155 -9.06 -1.38 1.31
C PHE A 155 -7.59 -0.95 1.34
N ALA A 156 -6.73 -1.60 0.55
CA ALA A 156 -5.30 -1.33 0.45
C ALA A 156 -4.98 0.09 -0.04
N VAL A 157 -5.80 0.68 -0.91
CA VAL A 157 -5.56 2.07 -1.37
C VAL A 157 -5.54 3.06 -0.19
N SER A 158 -6.39 2.84 0.82
CA SER A 158 -6.57 3.81 1.91
C SER A 158 -5.93 3.37 3.23
N ALA A 159 -6.06 2.09 3.59
CA ALA A 159 -5.64 1.57 4.89
C ALA A 159 -4.24 0.96 4.90
N ALA A 160 -3.63 0.71 3.73
CA ALA A 160 -2.34 0.05 3.69
C ALA A 160 -1.27 0.80 4.50
N PHE A 161 -0.38 0.03 5.13
CA PHE A 161 0.77 0.53 5.87
C PHE A 161 0.45 1.35 7.13
N ALA A 162 -0.83 1.42 7.54
CA ALA A 162 -1.24 2.15 8.73
C ALA A 162 -0.52 1.68 10.01
N LEU A 163 -0.21 0.38 10.08
CA LEU A 163 0.51 -0.24 11.19
C LEU A 163 1.94 -0.69 10.81
N GLY A 164 2.38 -0.40 9.59
CA GLY A 164 3.72 -0.74 9.09
C GLY A 164 4.46 0.50 8.63
N ASP A 165 4.66 0.66 7.32
CA ASP A 165 5.55 1.66 6.74
C ASP A 165 5.23 3.10 7.21
N HIS A 166 3.96 3.48 7.21
CA HIS A 166 3.58 4.84 7.60
C HIS A 166 3.68 5.04 9.11
N LEU A 167 3.44 3.99 9.91
CA LEU A 167 3.68 4.04 11.35
C LEU A 167 5.17 4.20 11.64
N GLY A 168 6.04 3.40 11.00
CA GLY A 168 7.48 3.51 11.13
C GLY A 168 8.00 4.88 10.70
N PHE A 169 7.49 5.41 9.59
CA PHE A 169 7.82 6.76 9.14
C PHE A 169 7.35 7.83 10.14
N ALA A 170 6.10 7.76 10.62
CA ALA A 170 5.57 8.74 11.55
C ALA A 170 6.26 8.67 12.93
N ALA A 171 6.62 7.48 13.40
CA ALA A 171 7.38 7.28 14.63
C ALA A 171 8.83 7.76 14.55
N ALA A 172 9.38 7.83 13.33
CA ALA A 172 10.71 8.37 13.07
C ALA A 172 10.72 9.90 12.92
N ASN A 173 9.67 10.48 12.34
CA ASN A 173 9.71 11.87 11.87
C ASN A 173 8.70 12.80 12.55
N MET A 174 7.53 12.31 12.97
CA MET A 174 6.42 13.12 13.49
C MET A 174 5.50 12.33 14.44
N ASN A 175 5.96 12.02 15.65
CA ASN A 175 5.23 11.17 16.60
C ASN A 175 3.80 11.66 16.90
N ALA A 176 3.59 12.98 16.95
CA ALA A 176 2.28 13.58 17.17
C ALA A 176 1.26 13.24 16.06
N MET A 177 1.73 12.89 14.86
CA MET A 177 0.88 12.55 13.71
C MET A 177 0.48 11.08 13.65
N ILE A 178 1.02 10.21 14.51
CA ILE A 178 0.73 8.76 14.50
C ILE A 178 -0.78 8.51 14.63
N PHE A 179 -1.40 9.05 15.68
CA PHE A 179 -2.81 8.80 15.95
C PHE A 179 -3.73 9.37 14.84
N PRO A 180 -3.60 10.65 14.43
CA PRO A 180 -4.36 11.19 13.30
C PRO A 180 -4.19 10.39 12.01
N MET A 181 -2.97 9.94 11.70
CA MET A 181 -2.67 9.15 10.50
C MET A 181 -3.39 7.80 10.51
N ILE A 182 -3.30 7.05 11.61
CA ILE A 182 -3.96 5.73 11.74
C ILE A 182 -5.47 5.90 11.59
N VAL A 183 -6.07 6.83 12.33
CA VAL A 183 -7.52 7.05 12.29
C VAL A 183 -7.96 7.45 10.88
N GLY A 184 -7.27 8.38 10.23
CA GLY A 184 -7.59 8.81 8.87
C GLY A 184 -7.52 7.67 7.86
N LYS A 185 -6.47 6.84 7.91
CA LYS A 185 -6.30 5.69 7.01
C LYS A 185 -7.33 4.59 7.26
N LEU A 186 -7.67 4.30 8.51
CA LEU A 186 -8.71 3.31 8.85
C LEU A 186 -10.09 3.77 8.41
N ILE A 187 -10.46 5.04 8.64
CA ILE A 187 -11.72 5.60 8.14
C ILE A 187 -11.76 5.52 6.62
N GLY A 188 -10.68 5.96 5.94
CA GLY A 188 -10.56 5.83 4.48
C GLY A 188 -10.73 4.38 4.00
N GLY A 189 -10.07 3.43 4.66
CA GLY A 189 -10.18 2.01 4.38
C GLY A 189 -11.60 1.47 4.49
N VAL A 190 -12.28 1.76 5.62
CA VAL A 190 -13.67 1.33 5.83
C VAL A 190 -14.60 1.95 4.79
N THR A 191 -14.42 3.24 4.45
CA THR A 191 -15.21 3.87 3.38
C THR A 191 -14.95 3.24 2.01
N ALA A 192 -13.70 2.87 1.70
CA ALA A 192 -13.34 2.19 0.46
C ALA A 192 -13.97 0.79 0.36
N ILE A 193 -14.03 0.05 1.47
CA ILE A 193 -14.78 -1.22 1.54
C ILE A 193 -16.27 -0.97 1.24
N GLY A 194 -16.87 0.06 1.84
CA GLY A 194 -18.27 0.42 1.60
C GLY A 194 -18.57 0.69 0.13
N VAL A 195 -17.72 1.48 -0.54
CA VAL A 195 -17.83 1.75 -1.98
C VAL A 195 -17.61 0.47 -2.80
N ALA A 196 -16.60 -0.34 -2.48
CA ALA A 196 -16.35 -1.59 -3.18
C ALA A 196 -17.52 -2.57 -3.07
N MET A 197 -18.16 -2.64 -1.90
CA MET A 197 -19.35 -3.46 -1.69
C MET A 197 -20.56 -3.01 -2.50
N MET A 198 -20.67 -1.72 -2.83
CA MET A 198 -21.73 -1.20 -3.71
C MET A 198 -21.48 -1.52 -5.19
N LEU A 199 -20.20 -1.60 -5.59
CA LEU A 199 -19.81 -1.81 -6.99
C LEU A 199 -19.66 -3.29 -7.36
N VAL A 200 -19.30 -4.15 -6.40
CA VAL A 200 -19.06 -5.58 -6.64
C VAL A 200 -20.33 -6.39 -6.34
N PRO A 201 -20.91 -7.10 -7.33
CA PRO A 201 -22.02 -8.02 -7.11
C PRO A 201 -21.67 -9.13 -6.11
N LYS A 202 -22.68 -9.65 -5.40
CA LYS A 202 -22.49 -10.71 -4.40
C LYS A 202 -22.29 -12.10 -5.02
N ASP A 203 -22.57 -12.26 -6.32
CA ASP A 203 -22.84 -13.56 -6.92
C ASP A 203 -21.65 -14.18 -7.71
N ASP A 204 -20.53 -13.47 -7.89
CA ASP A 204 -19.37 -13.98 -8.65
C ASP A 204 -18.50 -15.01 -7.88
N ALA A 205 -18.87 -15.37 -6.65
CA ALA A 205 -18.20 -16.44 -5.90
C ALA A 205 -18.36 -17.83 -6.55
N ALA A 206 -19.29 -17.98 -7.51
CA ALA A 206 -19.56 -19.23 -8.20
C ALA A 206 -18.63 -19.52 -9.40
N GLN A 207 -18.05 -18.50 -10.05
CA GLN A 207 -17.32 -18.71 -11.32
C GLN A 207 -15.93 -19.33 -11.14
N VAL A 208 -15.30 -19.19 -9.96
CA VAL A 208 -13.94 -19.70 -9.72
C VAL A 208 -13.92 -21.22 -9.46
N LYS A 209 -15.00 -21.82 -8.94
CA LYS A 209 -15.07 -23.28 -8.80
C LYS A 209 -15.00 -23.97 -10.15
N THR A 210 -15.67 -23.42 -11.16
CA THR A 210 -15.73 -23.99 -12.51
C THR A 210 -14.39 -23.88 -13.24
N GLU A 211 -13.61 -22.82 -13.04
CA GLU A 211 -12.29 -22.69 -13.66
C GLU A 211 -11.20 -23.52 -12.95
N ALA A 212 -11.28 -23.67 -11.62
CA ALA A 212 -10.34 -24.50 -10.87
C ALA A 212 -10.55 -26.01 -11.11
N GLU A 213 -11.80 -26.45 -11.28
CA GLU A 213 -12.13 -27.84 -11.66
C GLU A 213 -11.83 -28.12 -13.14
N ALA A 214 -11.78 -27.10 -14.00
CA ALA A 214 -11.38 -27.25 -15.41
C ALA A 214 -9.86 -27.31 -15.61
N GLN A 215 -9.06 -27.01 -14.59
CA GLN A 215 -7.59 -27.01 -14.62
C GLN A 215 -6.95 -28.11 -13.74
N SER A 216 -7.77 -28.97 -13.11
CA SER A 216 -7.36 -30.18 -12.37
C SER A 216 -7.62 -31.44 -13.16
#